data_AF-A0A5A7M631-F1
#
_entry.id   AF-A0A5A7M631-F1
#
_cell.length_a   1.000
_cell.length_b   1.000
_cell.length_c   1.000
_cell.angle_alpha   90.00
_cell.angle_beta   90.00
_cell.angle_gamma   90.00
#
_symmetry.space_group_name_H-M   'P 1'
#
loop_
_entity.id
_entity.type
_entity.pdbx_description
1 polymer ?
#
loop_
_entity_poly.entity_id
_entity_poly.type
_entity_poly.pdbx_seq_one_letter_code
_entity_poly.pdbx_strand_id
1 'polypeptide(L)'
;MTPVRWRFVPQEGEKSLSNEALKTAGADFLEKALIDSTAQKPARWDMLVTIGQPGDPQGDPTQPWPAQRPEFKAGTLTIISASPQKTSMCESINFDPMVMADGIAPTNDPVLRFRSQAYAVSFGKRLTGQ
;
A
#
# COMPACT_ATOMS: atom_id res chain seq x y z
N MET A 1 2.26 18.28 15.81
CA MET A 1 2.08 17.11 14.93
C MET A 1 2.70 17.44 13.59
N THR A 2 3.54 16.56 13.05
CA THR A 2 4.19 16.77 11.75
C THR A 2 3.42 15.95 10.71
N PRO A 3 2.76 16.57 9.71
CA PRO A 3 2.08 15.82 8.67
C PRO A 3 3.12 15.10 7.80
N VAL A 4 2.82 13.86 7.44
CA VAL A 4 3.68 13.07 6.56
C VAL A 4 2.85 12.37 5.49
N ARG A 5 3.46 12.16 4.32
CA ARG A 5 3.02 11.19 3.32
C ARG A 5 4.10 10.14 3.17
N TRP A 6 3.73 8.92 2.78
CA TRP A 6 4.70 7.83 2.62
C TRP A 6 4.40 7.03 1.36
N ARG A 7 5.43 6.40 0.82
CA ARG A 7 5.33 5.48 -0.31
C ARG A 7 6.43 4.42 -0.26
N PHE A 8 6.18 3.29 -0.93
CA PHE A 8 7.19 2.28 -1.20
C PHE A 8 7.70 2.43 -2.63
N VAL A 9 8.98 2.70 -2.79
CA VAL A 9 9.64 2.80 -4.11
C VAL A 9 10.35 1.49 -4.43
N PRO A 10 10.02 0.80 -5.54
CA PRO A 10 10.64 -0.47 -5.88
C PRO A 10 12.12 -0.29 -6.21
N GLN A 11 12.99 -1.09 -5.58
CA GLN A 11 14.44 -1.04 -5.86
C GLN A 11 14.78 -1.52 -7.28
N GLU A 12 13.89 -2.28 -7.91
CA GLU A 12 14.05 -2.75 -9.29
C GLU A 12 13.46 -1.80 -10.35
N GLY A 13 12.97 -0.63 -9.91
CA GLY A 13 12.29 0.34 -10.75
C GLY A 13 10.84 -0.02 -11.06
N GLU A 14 10.10 0.99 -11.52
CA GLU A 14 8.72 0.82 -12.00
C GLU A 14 8.72 0.29 -13.43
N LYS A 15 7.87 -0.70 -13.70
CA LYS A 15 7.69 -1.30 -15.02
C LYS A 15 6.21 -1.27 -15.38
N SER A 16 5.91 -0.82 -16.60
CA SER A 16 4.55 -0.80 -17.14
C SER A 16 4.42 -1.81 -18.27
N LEU A 17 3.22 -2.38 -18.42
CA LEU A 17 2.87 -3.16 -19.60
C LEU A 17 2.34 -2.24 -20.70
N SER A 18 2.59 -2.59 -21.96
CA SER A 18 1.87 -1.98 -23.08
C SER A 18 0.42 -2.45 -23.10
N ASN A 19 -0.44 -1.69 -23.78
CA ASN A 19 -1.85 -2.04 -23.94
C ASN A 19 -2.02 -3.38 -24.68
N GLU A 20 -1.12 -3.69 -25.62
CA GLU A 20 -1.12 -4.94 -26.38
C GLU A 20 -0.76 -6.12 -25.48
N ALA A 21 0.28 -5.99 -24.66
CA ALA A 21 0.67 -7.02 -23.72
C ALA A 21 -0.41 -7.28 -22.67
N LEU A 22 -1.11 -6.22 -22.22
CA LEU A 22 -2.19 -6.31 -21.24
C LEU A 22 -3.39 -7.09 -21.78
N LYS A 23 -3.73 -6.94 -23.07
CA LYS A 23 -4.85 -7.68 -23.71
C LYS A 23 -4.67 -9.20 -23.67
N THR A 24 -3.42 -9.66 -23.68
CA THR A 24 -3.07 -11.08 -23.67
C THR A 24 -2.64 -11.58 -22.28
N ALA A 25 -2.60 -10.70 -21.28
CA ALA A 25 -2.24 -11.09 -19.93
C ALA A 25 -3.35 -11.95 -19.31
N GLY A 26 -2.97 -13.07 -18.70
CA GLY A 26 -3.92 -13.91 -17.96
C GLY A 26 -4.50 -13.16 -16.76
N ALA A 27 -5.68 -13.54 -16.27
CA ALA A 27 -6.36 -12.85 -15.17
C ALA A 27 -5.48 -12.72 -13.90
N ASP A 28 -4.65 -13.73 -13.63
CA ASP A 28 -3.83 -13.81 -12.42
C ASP A 28 -2.33 -13.52 -12.69
N PHE A 29 -1.99 -12.83 -13.79
CA PHE A 29 -0.59 -12.68 -14.21
C PHE A 29 0.30 -11.97 -13.18
N LEU A 30 -0.24 -11.03 -12.40
CA LEU A 30 0.51 -10.33 -11.35
C LEU A 30 0.80 -11.23 -10.14
N GLU A 31 -0.15 -12.09 -9.74
CA GLU A 31 0.07 -13.08 -8.67
C GLU A 31 1.18 -14.03 -9.08
N LYS A 32 1.07 -14.60 -10.30
CA LYS A 32 2.09 -15.48 -10.85
C LYS A 32 3.46 -14.80 -10.95
N ALA A 33 3.51 -13.57 -11.45
CA ALA A 33 4.76 -12.82 -11.56
C ALA A 33 5.42 -12.58 -10.19
N LEU A 34 4.64 -12.27 -9.15
CA LEU A 34 5.17 -12.07 -7.80
C LEU A 34 5.70 -13.39 -7.19
N ILE A 35 4.97 -14.49 -7.35
CA ILE A 35 5.39 -15.82 -6.88
C ILE A 35 6.67 -16.24 -7.59
N ASP A 36 6.68 -16.19 -8.93
CA ASP A 36 7.84 -16.59 -9.74
C ASP A 36 9.06 -15.70 -9.42
N SER A 37 8.86 -14.39 -9.26
CA SER A 37 9.95 -13.47 -8.90
C SER A 37 10.52 -13.76 -7.51
N THR A 38 9.66 -13.96 -6.50
CA THR A 38 10.09 -14.18 -5.11
C THR A 38 10.74 -15.54 -4.89
N ALA A 39 10.38 -16.54 -5.71
CA ALA A 39 11.08 -17.82 -5.73
C ALA A 39 12.54 -17.72 -6.19
N GLN A 40 12.87 -16.70 -7.00
CA GLN A 40 14.23 -16.47 -7.50
C GLN A 40 15.05 -15.53 -6.61
N LYS A 41 14.43 -14.45 -6.11
CA LYS A 41 15.08 -13.45 -5.25
C LYS A 41 14.07 -12.65 -4.43
N PRO A 42 14.47 -12.09 -3.28
CA PRO A 42 13.62 -11.18 -2.53
C PRO A 42 13.25 -9.92 -3.34
N ALA A 43 11.97 -9.56 -3.33
CA ALA A 43 11.48 -8.29 -3.85
C ALA A 43 11.62 -7.20 -2.78
N ARG A 44 12.12 -6.00 -3.14
CA ARG A 44 12.46 -4.95 -2.19
C ARG A 44 11.93 -3.58 -2.58
N TRP A 45 11.51 -2.83 -1.57
CA TRP A 45 11.08 -1.44 -1.70
C TRP A 45 11.68 -0.57 -0.61
N ASP A 46 12.02 0.66 -0.94
CA ASP A 46 12.40 1.69 0.03
C ASP A 46 11.14 2.43 0.49
N MET A 47 10.91 2.46 1.80
CA MET A 47 9.86 3.28 2.38
C MET A 47 10.35 4.72 2.48
N LEU A 48 9.86 5.59 1.61
CA LEU A 48 10.17 7.01 1.64
C LEU A 48 9.05 7.75 2.36
N VAL A 49 9.43 8.60 3.30
CA VAL A 49 8.53 9.47 4.06
C VAL A 49 8.81 10.91 3.67
N THR A 50 7.78 11.58 3.17
CA THR A 50 7.78 12.98 2.78
C THR A 50 7.29 13.82 3.95
N ILE A 51 8.07 14.84 4.35
CA ILE A 51 7.73 15.75 5.45
C ILE A 51 6.90 16.92 4.91
N GLY A 52 5.71 17.11 5.46
CA GLY A 52 4.86 18.24 5.10
C GLY A 52 5.30 19.54 5.75
N GLN A 53 4.81 20.66 5.23
CA GLN A 53 5.05 22.02 5.73
C GLN A 53 3.71 22.71 6.02
N PRO A 54 3.71 23.84 6.74
CA PRO A 54 2.50 24.64 6.93
C PRO A 54 1.82 24.98 5.61
N GLY A 55 0.50 24.87 5.57
CA GLY A 55 -0.32 25.12 4.37
C GLY A 55 -0.57 23.88 3.50
N ASP A 56 0.11 22.75 3.75
CA ASP A 56 -0.16 21.52 3.02
C ASP A 56 -1.57 20.98 3.30
N PRO A 57 -2.28 20.51 2.26
CA PRO A 57 -3.58 19.88 2.44
C PRO A 57 -3.42 18.56 3.20
N GLN A 58 -4.12 18.48 4.33
CA GLN A 58 -4.17 17.29 5.20
C GLN A 58 -5.54 16.59 5.16
N GLY A 59 -6.55 17.28 4.64
CA GLY A 59 -7.94 16.82 4.59
C GLY A 59 -8.45 16.48 3.19
N ASP A 60 -7.68 16.77 2.14
CA ASP A 60 -8.05 16.47 0.76
C ASP A 60 -7.01 15.51 0.14
N PRO A 61 -7.34 14.22 -0.02
CA PRO A 61 -6.42 13.24 -0.59
C PRO A 61 -6.19 13.42 -2.09
N THR A 62 -6.97 14.24 -2.79
CA THR A 62 -6.83 14.46 -4.23
C THR A 62 -5.75 15.49 -4.57
N GLN A 63 -5.34 16.29 -3.59
CA GLN A 63 -4.34 17.33 -3.79
C GLN A 63 -2.93 16.79 -3.51
N PRO A 64 -2.03 16.74 -4.51
CA PRO A 64 -0.64 16.40 -4.27
C PRO A 64 0.08 17.51 -3.49
N TRP A 65 1.06 17.15 -2.68
CA TRP A 65 2.03 18.12 -2.19
C TRP A 65 3.04 18.46 -3.29
N PRO A 66 3.62 19.67 -3.32
CA PRO A 66 4.70 20.02 -4.24
C PRO A 66 5.85 19.02 -4.20
N ALA A 67 6.46 18.71 -5.35
CA ALA A 67 7.48 17.66 -5.43
C ALA A 67 8.76 17.93 -4.64
N GLN A 68 9.05 19.20 -4.31
CA GLN A 68 10.29 19.63 -3.65
C GLN A 68 10.29 19.44 -2.12
N ARG A 69 9.45 18.54 -1.59
CA ARG A 69 9.42 18.29 -0.14
C ARG A 69 10.64 17.49 0.31
N PRO A 70 11.17 17.77 1.52
CA PRO A 70 12.17 16.91 2.13
C PRO A 70 11.61 15.50 2.30
N GLU A 71 12.43 14.52 1.92
CA GLU A 71 12.12 13.11 2.10
C GLU A 71 13.27 12.40 2.78
N PHE A 72 12.94 11.34 3.52
CA PHE A 72 13.93 10.43 4.06
C PHE A 72 13.47 8.99 3.91
N LYS A 73 14.43 8.07 3.83
CA LYS A 73 14.16 6.63 3.85
C LYS A 73 13.93 6.17 5.28
N ALA A 74 12.70 5.76 5.58
CA ALA A 74 12.32 5.24 6.88
C ALA A 74 12.66 3.75 7.05
N GLY A 75 12.78 3.00 5.96
CA GLY A 75 13.10 1.57 6.01
C GLY A 75 13.09 0.90 4.64
N THR A 76 13.23 -0.43 4.66
CA THR A 76 13.14 -1.29 3.47
C THR A 76 12.12 -2.40 3.71
N LEU A 77 11.09 -2.48 2.87
CA LEU A 77 10.20 -3.65 2.83
C LEU A 77 10.87 -4.72 1.96
N THR A 78 11.02 -5.93 2.51
CA THR A 78 11.54 -7.09 1.78
C THR A 78 10.52 -8.22 1.81
N ILE A 79 10.04 -8.62 0.63
CA ILE A 79 9.20 -9.81 0.46
C ILE A 79 10.10 -10.94 -0.04
N ILE A 80 10.30 -11.96 0.81
CA ILE A 80 11.18 -13.10 0.51
C ILE A 80 10.45 -14.29 -0.10
N SER A 81 9.11 -14.33 -0.01
CA SER A 81 8.28 -15.41 -0.52
C SER A 81 6.85 -14.92 -0.72
N ALA A 82 6.16 -15.45 -1.72
CA ALA A 82 4.73 -15.31 -1.91
C ALA A 82 4.09 -16.68 -2.18
N SER A 83 2.81 -16.82 -1.85
CA SER A 83 2.02 -18.02 -2.09
C SER A 83 0.64 -17.65 -2.62
N PRO A 84 -0.07 -18.59 -3.27
CA PRO A 84 -1.41 -18.32 -3.79
C PRO A 84 -2.38 -17.89 -2.69
N GLN A 85 -3.22 -16.89 -2.96
CA GLN A 85 -4.16 -16.34 -1.98
C GLN A 85 -5.06 -17.41 -1.37
N LYS A 86 -5.58 -18.34 -2.20
CA LYS A 86 -6.51 -19.42 -1.80
C LYS A 86 -5.97 -20.32 -0.67
N THR A 87 -4.65 -20.37 -0.53
CA THR A 87 -3.96 -21.19 0.48
C THR A 87 -3.40 -20.36 1.63
N SER A 88 -3.65 -19.05 1.64
CA SER A 88 -3.05 -18.09 2.56
C SER A 88 -4.03 -17.64 3.65
N MET A 89 -3.47 -17.16 4.77
CA MET A 89 -4.23 -16.58 5.88
C MET A 89 -4.72 -15.15 5.61
N CYS A 90 -4.44 -14.56 4.45
CA CYS A 90 -4.68 -13.15 4.16
C CYS A 90 -6.16 -12.73 4.33
N GLU A 91 -7.10 -13.63 4.09
CA GLU A 91 -8.54 -13.33 4.16
C GLU A 91 -9.02 -13.05 5.59
N SER A 92 -8.37 -13.68 6.57
CA SER A 92 -8.67 -13.56 8.00
C SER A 92 -8.07 -12.31 8.66
N ILE A 93 -7.25 -11.55 7.93
CA ILE A 93 -6.62 -10.34 8.47
C ILE A 93 -7.50 -9.12 8.13
N ASN A 94 -7.77 -8.29 9.14
CA ASN A 94 -8.34 -6.97 8.94
C ASN A 94 -7.24 -5.92 8.91
N PHE A 95 -6.91 -5.42 7.71
CA PHE A 95 -5.91 -4.37 7.51
C PHE A 95 -6.48 -2.96 7.77
N ASP A 96 -7.03 -2.72 8.97
CA ASP A 96 -7.65 -1.43 9.32
C ASP A 96 -6.60 -0.30 9.35
N PRO A 97 -6.73 0.74 8.49
CA PRO A 97 -5.75 1.82 8.42
C PRO A 97 -5.75 2.77 9.63
N MET A 98 -6.74 2.66 10.53
CA MET A 98 -6.82 3.45 11.77
C MET A 98 -6.19 2.74 12.97
N VAL A 99 -5.78 1.48 12.83
CA VAL A 99 -4.96 0.77 13.82
C VAL A 99 -3.51 1.21 13.61
N MET A 100 -3.05 2.15 14.44
CA MET A 100 -1.73 2.79 14.32
C MET A 100 -0.86 2.47 15.54
N ALA A 101 0.45 2.41 15.32
CA ALA A 101 1.43 2.30 16.40
C ALA A 101 1.66 3.66 17.08
N ASP A 102 2.21 3.64 18.29
CA ASP A 102 2.58 4.85 19.02
C ASP A 102 3.48 5.77 18.18
N GLY A 103 3.19 7.06 18.24
CA GLY A 103 3.90 8.08 17.44
C GLY A 103 3.30 8.33 16.05
N ILE A 104 2.31 7.54 15.60
CA ILE A 104 1.58 7.76 14.36
C ILE A 104 0.12 8.11 14.68
N ALA A 105 -0.40 9.16 14.04
CA ALA A 105 -1.78 9.60 14.21
C ALA A 105 -2.41 9.97 12.86
N PRO A 106 -3.73 9.73 12.68
CA PRO A 106 -4.44 10.07 11.45
C PRO A 106 -4.65 11.59 11.33
N THR A 107 -4.68 12.09 10.10
CA THR A 107 -5.16 13.44 9.81
C THR A 107 -6.70 13.50 9.88
N ASN A 108 -7.27 14.68 9.61
CA ASN A 108 -8.72 14.87 9.49
C ASN A 108 -9.24 14.64 8.06
N ASP A 109 -8.50 13.92 7.22
CA ASP A 109 -8.99 13.45 5.92
C ASP A 109 -10.26 12.61 6.09
N PRO A 110 -11.43 13.06 5.57
CA PRO A 110 -12.69 12.36 5.75
C PRO A 110 -12.68 10.98 5.08
N VAL A 111 -11.91 10.78 4.01
CA VAL A 111 -11.73 9.47 3.38
C VAL A 111 -10.98 8.56 4.33
N LEU A 112 -9.86 9.01 4.91
CA LEU A 112 -9.12 8.22 5.90
C LEU A 112 -10.00 7.87 7.11
N ARG A 113 -10.74 8.86 7.65
CA ARG A 113 -11.62 8.69 8.81
C ARG A 113 -12.76 7.70 8.55
N PHE A 114 -13.25 7.62 7.32
CA PHE A 114 -14.30 6.66 6.95
C PHE A 114 -13.80 5.22 6.79
N ARG A 115 -12.52 5.03 6.41
CA ARG A 115 -12.00 3.70 6.01
C ARG A 115 -12.12 2.63 7.09
N SER A 116 -11.92 2.93 8.38
CA SER A 116 -12.04 1.90 9.43
C SER A 116 -13.41 1.21 9.43
N GLN A 117 -14.50 1.98 9.31
CA GLN A 117 -15.85 1.42 9.23
C GLN A 117 -16.05 0.57 7.98
N ALA A 118 -15.57 1.03 6.82
CA ALA A 118 -15.65 0.28 5.57
C ALA A 118 -14.88 -1.05 5.63
N TYR A 119 -13.69 -1.04 6.25
CA TYR A 119 -12.86 -2.23 6.45
C TYR A 119 -13.53 -3.22 7.40
N ALA A 120 -14.13 -2.75 8.51
CA ALA A 120 -14.87 -3.58 9.45
C ALA A 120 -16.07 -4.27 8.79
N VAL A 121 -16.87 -3.54 7.99
CA VAL A 121 -18.00 -4.12 7.24
C VAL A 121 -17.51 -5.17 6.24
N SER A 122 -16.47 -4.84 5.46
CA SER A 122 -15.89 -5.77 4.48
C SER A 122 -15.36 -7.04 5.14
N PHE A 123 -14.67 -6.90 6.28
CA PHE A 123 -14.16 -8.04 7.04
C PHE A 123 -15.29 -8.90 7.60
N GLY A 124 -16.33 -8.28 8.17
CA GLY A 124 -17.52 -8.99 8.65
C GLY A 124 -18.17 -9.83 7.55
N LYS A 125 -18.32 -9.29 6.34
CA LYS A 125 -18.85 -10.03 5.18
C LYS A 125 -17.97 -11.21 4.77
N ARG A 126 -16.64 -11.04 4.76
CA ARG A 126 -15.70 -12.14 4.48
C ARG A 126 -15.86 -13.29 5.47
N LEU A 127 -16.02 -12.98 6.77
CA LEU A 127 -16.19 -13.99 7.81
C LEU A 127 -17.56 -14.71 7.73
N THR A 128 -18.58 -14.06 7.19
CA THR A 128 -19.94 -14.61 7.09
C THR A 128 -20.29 -15.16 5.71
N GLY A 129 -19.40 -15.05 4.72
CA GLY A 129 -19.61 -15.54 3.36
C GLY A 129 -20.67 -14.76 2.56
N GLN A 130 -20.85 -13.47 2.85
CA GLN A 130 -21.80 -12.56 2.19
C GLN A 130 -21.21 -11.80 1.01
#